data_AF-A0A9P4R7F8-F1
#
_entry.id   AF-A0A9P4R7F8-F1
#
_cell.length_a   1.000
_cell.length_b   1.000
_cell.length_c   1.000
_cell.angle_alpha   90.00
_cell.angle_beta   90.00
_cell.angle_gamma   90.00
#
_symmetry.space_group_name_H-M   'P 1'
#
loop_
_entity.id
_entity.type
_entity.pdbx_description
1 polymer ?
#
loop_
_entity_poly.entity_id
_entity_poly.type
_entity_poly.pdbx_seq_one_letter_code
_entity_poly.pdbx_strand_id
1 'polypeptide(L)'
;MEDPLRPHPYKPLALGLDFEHLAISVERPQKFNKQSAAINGCLSFGGGGTESEDEPASFAQCVPFPEMDFSRLFVPQVGKKSGKVSTKALVRRLLFPPCPRAFRNGVLSINWVISVTGAEHFTFRADDERFVLTEASELRHQGREMGLPAVLYEFLCGDIPESSAAEDGMMLTPGFFESETERE
;
A
#
# COMPACT_ATOMS: atom_id res chain seq x y z
N MET A 1 -64.02 29.44 -10.79
CA MET A 1 -62.56 29.51 -11.05
C MET A 1 -61.95 28.43 -10.20
N GLU A 2 -61.86 27.24 -10.77
CA GLU A 2 -61.30 26.06 -10.10
C GLU A 2 -59.81 25.99 -10.44
N ASP A 3 -59.00 25.73 -9.42
CA ASP A 3 -57.56 25.64 -9.49
C ASP A 3 -57.16 24.17 -9.27
N PRO A 4 -56.78 23.41 -10.31
CA PRO A 4 -56.26 22.07 -10.15
C PRO A 4 -54.75 22.11 -10.35
N LEU A 5 -53.96 21.63 -9.38
CA LEU A 5 -52.69 20.91 -9.58
C LEU A 5 -52.10 20.50 -8.22
N ARG A 6 -52.52 19.32 -7.74
CA ARG A 6 -51.74 18.53 -6.77
C ARG A 6 -50.67 17.74 -7.54
N PRO A 7 -49.41 17.70 -7.10
CA PRO A 7 -48.47 16.67 -7.54
C PRO A 7 -48.70 15.36 -6.76
N HIS A 8 -48.88 14.27 -7.50
CA HIS A 8 -48.93 12.89 -7.01
C HIS A 8 -47.52 12.30 -6.77
N PRO A 9 -47.41 11.23 -5.96
CA PRO A 9 -46.16 10.68 -5.46
C PRO A 9 -45.43 9.80 -6.48
N TYR A 10 -44.12 9.94 -6.58
CA TYR A 10 -43.27 9.05 -7.36
C TYR A 10 -43.19 7.66 -6.72
N LYS A 11 -43.56 6.64 -7.50
CA LYS A 11 -43.24 5.22 -7.27
C LYS A 11 -41.79 4.96 -7.69
N PRO A 12 -40.99 4.19 -6.91
CA PRO A 12 -39.73 3.64 -7.41
C PRO A 12 -40.00 2.38 -8.24
N LEU A 13 -39.47 2.36 -9.47
CA LEU A 13 -39.39 1.17 -10.31
C LEU A 13 -38.24 0.30 -9.83
N ALA A 14 -38.57 -0.94 -9.43
CA ALA A 14 -37.62 -2.00 -9.22
C ALA A 14 -37.01 -2.42 -10.57
N LEU A 15 -35.70 -2.27 -10.71
CA LEU A 15 -34.92 -2.99 -11.72
C LEU A 15 -34.05 -4.00 -10.99
N GLY A 16 -34.44 -5.26 -11.12
CA GLY A 16 -33.58 -6.39 -10.83
C GLY A 16 -32.39 -6.37 -11.78
N LEU A 17 -31.20 -6.50 -11.22
CA LEU A 17 -30.00 -6.84 -11.96
C LEU A 17 -29.44 -8.12 -11.33
N ASP A 18 -29.51 -9.16 -12.15
CA ASP A 18 -29.06 -10.50 -11.87
C ASP A 18 -27.55 -10.51 -11.66
N PHE A 19 -27.13 -10.97 -10.50
CA PHE A 19 -25.76 -10.87 -10.00
C PHE A 19 -25.00 -12.17 -10.24
N GLU A 20 -24.86 -12.61 -11.49
CA GLU A 20 -23.94 -13.71 -11.80
C GLU A 20 -23.15 -13.47 -13.09
N HIS A 21 -21.87 -13.84 -13.03
CA HIS A 21 -20.86 -13.82 -14.09
C HIS A 21 -20.18 -12.48 -14.41
N LEU A 22 -19.36 -11.99 -13.48
CA LEU A 22 -18.13 -11.26 -13.83
C LEU A 22 -16.95 -11.87 -13.08
N ALA A 23 -16.38 -12.92 -13.69
CA ALA A 23 -15.02 -13.35 -13.41
C ALA A 23 -14.06 -12.25 -13.89
N ILE A 24 -13.81 -11.26 -13.03
CA ILE A 24 -12.71 -10.31 -13.25
C ILE A 24 -11.43 -11.05 -12.88
N SER A 25 -10.83 -11.69 -13.87
CA SER A 25 -9.42 -12.06 -13.82
C SER A 25 -8.63 -10.75 -13.70
N VAL A 26 -8.29 -10.35 -12.47
CA VAL A 26 -7.37 -9.24 -12.21
C VAL A 26 -5.98 -9.73 -12.60
N GLU A 27 -5.66 -9.70 -13.88
CA GLU A 27 -4.29 -9.72 -14.35
C GLU A 27 -3.58 -8.50 -13.74
N ARG A 28 -2.72 -8.75 -12.76
CA ARG A 28 -1.79 -7.73 -12.26
C ARG A 28 -0.97 -7.25 -13.45
N PRO A 29 -0.91 -5.95 -13.77
CA PRO A 29 0.04 -5.47 -14.76
C PRO A 29 1.45 -5.70 -14.19
N GLN A 30 2.06 -6.81 -14.60
CA GLN A 30 3.44 -7.17 -14.33
C GLN A 30 4.35 -6.31 -15.24
N LYS A 31 4.23 -4.98 -15.14
CA LYS A 31 5.14 -4.04 -15.79
C LYS A 31 6.25 -3.73 -14.81
N PHE A 32 7.13 -4.71 -14.62
CA PHE A 32 8.43 -4.47 -14.02
C PHE A 32 9.14 -3.38 -14.83
N ASN A 33 9.70 -2.39 -14.11
CA ASN A 33 10.34 -1.21 -14.66
C ASN A 33 11.31 -1.57 -15.80
N LYS A 34 11.11 -0.98 -16.99
CA LYS A 34 11.98 -1.20 -18.16
C LYS A 34 13.46 -0.87 -17.88
N GLN A 35 13.74 0.00 -16.91
CA GLN A 35 15.11 0.30 -16.49
C GLN A 35 15.76 -0.83 -15.68
N SER A 36 14.98 -1.65 -14.95
CA SER A 36 15.51 -2.80 -14.22
C SER A 36 16.03 -3.90 -15.16
N ALA A 37 15.41 -4.05 -16.34
CA ALA A 37 15.89 -4.95 -17.38
C ALA A 37 17.21 -4.48 -18.01
N ALA A 38 17.43 -3.16 -18.10
CA ALA A 38 18.68 -2.60 -18.62
C ALA A 38 19.84 -2.73 -17.62
N ILE A 39 19.58 -2.57 -16.32
CA ILE A 39 20.60 -2.71 -15.26
C ILE A 39 21.02 -4.18 -15.08
N ASN A 40 20.07 -5.12 -15.21
CA ASN A 40 20.38 -6.56 -15.15
C ASN A 40 20.97 -7.11 -16.46
N GLY A 41 20.96 -6.34 -17.55
CA GLY A 41 21.37 -6.77 -18.88
C GLY A 41 22.78 -6.33 -19.32
N CYS A 42 23.50 -5.54 -18.51
CA CYS A 42 24.79 -5.00 -18.97
C CYS A 42 25.79 -4.71 -17.84
N LEU A 43 26.30 -5.77 -17.21
CA LEU A 43 27.66 -5.78 -16.67
C LEU A 43 28.53 -6.61 -17.62
N SER A 44 28.82 -6.05 -18.79
CA SER A 44 29.91 -6.56 -19.62
C SER A 44 31.17 -5.84 -19.16
N PHE A 45 31.86 -6.42 -18.16
CA PHE A 45 33.20 -5.96 -17.81
C PHE A 45 34.17 -6.56 -18.81
N GLY A 46 34.65 -5.74 -19.75
CA GLY A 46 35.74 -6.12 -20.63
C GLY A 46 37.01 -6.34 -19.81
N GLY A 47 37.50 -7.58 -19.81
CA GLY A 47 38.84 -7.94 -19.34
C GLY A 47 39.43 -8.90 -20.37
N GLY A 48 40.44 -8.43 -21.11
CA GLY A 48 41.12 -9.22 -22.12
C GLY A 48 41.92 -10.36 -21.51
N GLY A 49 41.90 -11.50 -22.23
CA GLY A 49 42.97 -12.48 -22.34
C GLY A 49 43.49 -13.11 -21.04
N THR A 50 42.93 -14.25 -20.64
CA THR A 50 43.71 -15.48 -20.43
C THR A 50 42.77 -16.68 -20.54
N GLU A 51 43.15 -17.69 -21.33
CA GLU A 51 42.46 -18.96 -21.43
C GLU A 51 42.51 -19.68 -20.07
N SER A 52 41.36 -19.97 -19.47
CA SER A 52 41.27 -20.98 -18.41
C SER A 52 39.86 -21.56 -18.36
N GLU A 53 39.85 -22.88 -18.48
CA GLU A 53 38.77 -23.87 -18.57
C GLU A 53 37.46 -23.56 -17.84
N ASP A 54 36.36 -23.93 -18.52
CA ASP A 54 34.96 -23.79 -18.16
C ASP A 54 34.61 -24.35 -16.76
N GLU A 55 34.24 -23.46 -15.85
CA GLU A 55 33.28 -23.75 -14.77
C GLU A 55 32.05 -22.88 -15.04
N PRO A 56 30.87 -23.46 -15.40
CA PRO A 56 29.68 -22.66 -15.60
C PRO A 56 29.27 -22.07 -14.25
N ALA A 57 29.30 -20.74 -14.16
CA ALA A 57 28.79 -19.99 -13.02
C ALA A 57 27.40 -20.54 -12.61
N SER A 58 27.30 -21.12 -11.42
CA SER A 58 26.09 -21.74 -10.85
C SER A 58 24.84 -20.84 -10.81
N PHE A 59 24.98 -19.55 -11.17
CA PHE A 59 23.88 -18.60 -11.28
C PHE A 59 23.21 -18.57 -12.66
N ALA A 60 23.81 -19.16 -13.71
CA ALA A 60 23.20 -19.27 -15.03
C ALA A 60 22.20 -20.44 -15.12
N GLN A 61 22.27 -21.38 -14.17
CA GLN A 61 21.36 -22.51 -14.10
C GLN A 61 20.19 -22.16 -13.18
N CYS A 62 19.16 -21.52 -13.76
CA CYS A 62 17.84 -21.39 -13.14
C CYS A 62 17.12 -22.75 -13.19
N VAL A 63 17.70 -23.79 -12.58
CA VAL A 63 17.05 -25.08 -12.43
C VAL A 63 16.08 -24.92 -11.26
N PRO A 64 14.77 -25.11 -11.45
CA PRO A 64 13.85 -25.14 -10.31
C PRO A 64 14.32 -26.25 -9.37
N PHE A 65 14.52 -25.93 -8.08
CA PHE A 65 14.90 -26.90 -7.05
C PHE A 65 14.01 -28.16 -7.18
N PRO A 66 14.55 -29.33 -7.54
CA PRO A 66 13.74 -30.49 -7.95
C PRO A 66 12.87 -31.13 -6.87
N GLU A 67 12.81 -30.59 -5.64
CA GLU A 67 12.20 -31.29 -4.50
C GLU A 67 11.42 -30.39 -3.54
N MET A 68 10.95 -29.22 -3.99
CA MET A 68 10.04 -28.43 -3.16
C MET A 68 8.59 -28.88 -3.38
N ASP A 69 8.13 -29.82 -2.55
CA ASP A 69 6.74 -30.30 -2.53
C ASP A 69 5.81 -29.21 -1.93
N PHE A 70 5.30 -28.33 -2.80
CA PHE A 70 4.36 -27.25 -2.42
C PHE A 70 3.04 -27.77 -1.83
N SER A 71 2.73 -29.07 -2.00
CA SER A 71 1.56 -29.71 -1.37
C SER A 71 1.66 -29.74 0.16
N ARG A 72 2.87 -29.60 0.71
CA ARG A 72 3.13 -29.54 2.15
C ARG A 72 3.24 -28.13 2.69
N LEU A 73 3.10 -27.11 1.84
CA LEU A 73 3.09 -25.72 2.27
C LEU A 73 1.77 -25.42 3.00
N PHE A 74 1.71 -25.76 4.27
CA PHE A 74 0.62 -25.36 5.14
C PHE A 74 0.82 -23.89 5.51
N VAL A 75 0.11 -22.99 4.83
CA VAL A 75 -0.03 -21.61 5.27
C VAL A 75 -1.13 -21.61 6.34
N PRO A 76 -0.82 -21.35 7.63
CA PRO A 76 -1.84 -21.28 8.66
C PRO A 76 -2.86 -20.23 8.24
N GLN A 77 -4.09 -20.67 7.97
CA GLN A 77 -5.19 -19.77 7.70
C GLN A 77 -5.58 -19.11 9.02
N VAL A 78 -4.90 -18.00 9.34
CA VAL A 78 -5.32 -17.12 10.42
C VAL A 78 -6.67 -16.56 9.98
N GLY A 79 -7.75 -17.11 10.52
CA GLY A 79 -9.11 -16.70 10.18
C GLY A 79 -9.21 -15.18 10.29
N LYS A 80 -9.61 -14.52 9.19
CA LYS A 80 -9.87 -13.09 9.16
C LYS A 80 -11.04 -12.84 10.12
N LYS A 81 -10.75 -12.45 11.36
CA LYS A 81 -11.74 -11.82 12.23
C LYS A 81 -12.13 -10.53 11.51
N SER A 82 -13.24 -10.54 10.80
CA SER A 82 -13.79 -9.44 10.01
C SER A 82 -14.34 -8.29 10.87
N GLY A 83 -13.73 -8.07 12.04
CA GLY A 83 -14.01 -6.89 12.84
C GLY A 83 -13.36 -5.70 12.16
N LYS A 84 -14.17 -4.73 11.72
CA LYS A 84 -13.66 -3.41 11.33
C LYS A 84 -12.81 -2.88 12.50
N VAL A 85 -11.53 -2.64 12.26
CA VAL A 85 -10.65 -2.06 13.26
C VAL A 85 -11.09 -0.61 13.46
N SER A 86 -11.37 -0.23 14.71
CA SER A 86 -11.74 1.16 15.03
C SER A 86 -10.62 2.13 14.64
N THR A 87 -10.98 3.30 14.11
CA THR A 87 -10.05 4.38 13.74
C THR A 87 -9.12 4.77 14.90
N LYS A 88 -9.62 4.80 16.14
CA LYS A 88 -8.78 5.04 17.33
C LYS A 88 -7.70 3.97 17.54
N ALA A 89 -8.04 2.70 17.25
CA ALA A 89 -7.08 1.61 17.33
C ALA A 89 -6.05 1.69 16.19
N LEU A 90 -6.44 2.17 15.00
CA LEU A 90 -5.53 2.44 13.89
C LEU A 90 -4.55 3.56 14.24
N VAL A 91 -5.05 4.70 14.74
CA VAL A 91 -4.19 5.82 15.17
C VAL A 91 -3.16 5.34 16.19
N ARG A 92 -3.59 4.61 17.24
CA ARG A 92 -2.65 4.02 18.20
C ARG A 92 -1.61 3.12 17.53
N ARG A 93 -2.00 2.23 16.62
CA ARG A 93 -1.03 1.37 15.93
C ARG A 93 -0.03 2.18 15.10
N LEU A 94 -0.47 3.26 14.48
CA LEU A 94 0.39 4.16 13.69
C LEU A 94 1.38 4.94 14.57
N LEU A 95 1.01 5.26 15.81
CA LEU A 95 1.90 5.94 16.78
C LEU A 95 2.93 5.00 17.42
N PHE A 96 2.66 3.70 17.45
CA PHE A 96 3.55 2.69 18.02
C PHE A 96 4.04 1.69 16.95
N PRO A 97 4.77 2.15 15.91
CA PRO A 97 5.28 1.28 14.86
C PRO A 97 6.32 0.29 15.42
N PRO A 98 6.23 -1.02 15.11
CA PRO A 98 7.21 -1.99 15.54
C PRO A 98 8.53 -1.83 14.76
N CYS A 99 9.61 -1.49 15.47
CA CYS A 99 10.96 -1.55 14.95
C CYS A 99 11.42 -3.01 14.74
N PRO A 100 12.21 -3.33 13.69
CA PRO A 100 12.72 -2.44 12.62
C PRO A 100 11.85 -2.44 11.34
N ARG A 101 10.82 -3.30 11.24
CA ARG A 101 10.12 -3.56 9.98
C ARG A 101 9.26 -2.38 9.49
N ALA A 102 8.81 -1.53 10.41
CA ALA A 102 8.06 -0.33 10.05
C ALA A 102 8.93 0.76 9.41
N PHE A 103 10.24 0.76 9.68
CA PHE A 103 11.17 1.80 9.26
C PHE A 103 12.13 1.28 8.20
N ARG A 104 11.89 1.63 6.94
CA ARG A 104 12.77 1.26 5.83
C ARG A 104 13.73 2.42 5.61
N ASN A 105 15.04 2.15 5.68
CA ASN A 105 16.08 3.19 5.58
C ASN A 105 15.95 4.30 6.66
N GLY A 106 15.45 3.97 7.85
CA GLY A 106 15.31 4.93 8.95
C GLY A 106 14.07 5.84 8.87
N VAL A 107 13.20 5.65 7.87
CA VAL A 107 11.95 6.41 7.71
C VAL A 107 10.74 5.47 7.67
N LEU A 108 9.58 5.97 8.11
CA LEU A 108 8.35 5.19 8.12
C LEU A 108 7.98 4.72 6.71
N SER A 109 7.79 3.42 6.56
CA SER A 109 7.42 2.79 5.30
C SER A 109 5.93 2.98 5.02
N ILE A 110 5.58 3.61 3.89
CA ILE A 110 4.19 3.69 3.43
C ILE A 110 3.55 2.30 3.27
N ASN A 111 4.33 1.29 2.87
CA ASN A 111 3.83 -0.08 2.77
C ASN A 111 3.46 -0.67 4.15
N TRP A 112 4.18 -0.29 5.20
CA TRP A 112 3.83 -0.67 6.56
C TRP A 112 2.52 0.03 6.98
N VAL A 113 2.39 1.33 6.72
CA VAL A 113 1.15 2.07 7.01
C VAL A 113 -0.05 1.41 6.31
N ILE A 114 0.07 1.11 5.01
CA ILE A 114 -0.97 0.43 4.24
C ILE A 114 -1.30 -0.93 4.85
N SER A 115 -0.30 -1.67 5.33
CA SER A 115 -0.53 -2.97 5.98
C SER A 115 -1.28 -2.88 7.32
N VAL A 116 -1.11 -1.77 8.04
CA VAL A 116 -1.76 -1.54 9.35
C VAL A 116 -3.18 -1.03 9.16
N THR A 117 -3.35 -0.09 8.25
CA THR A 117 -4.62 0.62 8.02
C THR A 117 -5.55 -0.16 7.10
N GLY A 118 -5.02 -0.86 6.10
CA GLY A 118 -5.77 -1.48 5.02
C GLY A 118 -5.63 -0.71 3.71
N ALA A 119 -5.48 -1.44 2.60
CA ALA A 119 -5.29 -0.86 1.27
C ALA A 119 -6.54 -0.12 0.76
N GLU A 120 -7.73 -0.49 1.24
CA GLU A 120 -9.00 0.14 0.93
C GLU A 120 -9.09 1.61 1.38
N HIS A 121 -8.23 2.02 2.33
CA HIS A 121 -8.16 3.39 2.82
C HIS A 121 -7.25 4.29 1.97
N PHE A 122 -6.58 3.74 0.94
CA PHE A 122 -5.61 4.46 0.13
C PHE A 122 -5.95 4.41 -1.35
N THR A 123 -5.60 5.49 -2.04
CA THR A 123 -5.58 5.59 -3.49
C THR A 123 -4.20 6.01 -3.96
N PHE A 124 -3.77 5.45 -5.08
CA PHE A 124 -2.56 5.91 -5.75
C PHE A 124 -2.88 7.15 -6.58
N ARG A 125 -2.21 8.27 -6.28
CA ARG A 125 -2.29 9.51 -7.04
C ARG A 125 -1.17 9.51 -8.07
N ALA A 126 -1.54 9.48 -9.34
CA ALA A 126 -0.59 9.36 -10.44
C ALA A 126 0.27 10.62 -10.65
N ASP A 127 -0.25 11.78 -10.25
CA ASP A 127 0.41 13.08 -10.48
C ASP A 127 1.75 13.20 -9.74
N ASP A 128 1.85 12.62 -8.54
CA ASP A 128 3.04 12.65 -7.67
C ASP A 128 3.51 11.25 -7.24
N GLU A 129 2.97 10.20 -7.87
CA GLU A 129 3.28 8.79 -7.60
C GLU A 129 3.15 8.38 -6.11
N ARG A 130 2.18 8.96 -5.39
CA ARG A 130 2.01 8.79 -3.95
C ARG A 130 0.76 7.99 -3.60
N PHE A 131 0.86 7.20 -2.52
CA PHE A 131 -0.34 6.66 -1.86
C PHE A 131 -0.86 7.66 -0.84
N VAL A 132 -2.11 8.09 -1.03
CA VAL A 132 -2.80 9.05 -0.15
C VAL A 132 -4.09 8.45 0.40
N LEU A 133 -4.51 8.90 1.58
CA LEU A 133 -5.78 8.49 2.17
C LEU A 133 -6.94 8.93 1.29
N THR A 134 -7.89 8.01 1.07
CA THR A 134 -9.12 8.32 0.34
C THR A 134 -9.95 9.37 1.08
N GLU A 135 -10.73 10.15 0.33
CA GLU A 135 -11.64 11.14 0.93
C GLU A 135 -12.67 10.50 1.86
N ALA A 136 -13.04 9.25 1.63
CA ALA A 136 -13.98 8.51 2.49
C ALA A 136 -13.33 7.92 3.76
N SER A 137 -12.02 8.03 3.93
CA SER A 137 -11.31 7.40 5.04
C SER A 137 -11.62 8.10 6.36
N GLU A 138 -12.17 7.37 7.33
CA GLU A 138 -12.39 7.90 8.69
C GLU A 138 -11.09 8.40 9.32
N LEU A 139 -9.95 7.77 9.01
CA LEU A 139 -8.64 8.22 9.47
C LEU A 139 -8.29 9.63 8.96
N ARG A 140 -8.74 9.99 7.75
CA ARG A 140 -8.54 11.32 7.17
C ARG A 140 -9.42 12.37 7.86
N HIS A 141 -10.64 12.02 8.24
CA HIS A 141 -11.56 12.95 8.89
C HIS A 141 -11.31 13.10 10.39
N GLN A 142 -11.05 12.00 11.09
CA GLN A 142 -11.01 11.96 12.56
C GLN A 142 -9.60 11.76 13.12
N GLY A 143 -8.60 11.46 12.27
CA GLY A 143 -7.25 11.12 12.72
C GLY A 143 -6.61 12.21 13.59
N ARG A 144 -6.72 13.49 13.19
CA ARG A 144 -6.20 14.62 13.97
C ARG A 144 -6.88 14.75 15.35
N GLU A 145 -8.21 14.65 15.40
CA GLU A 145 -8.96 14.70 16.67
C GLU A 145 -8.61 13.52 17.59
N MET A 146 -8.18 12.40 17.01
CA MET A 146 -7.77 11.20 17.73
C MET A 146 -6.27 11.19 18.09
N GLY A 147 -5.54 12.28 17.87
CA GLY A 147 -4.14 12.43 18.28
C GLY A 147 -3.11 12.06 17.22
N LEU A 148 -3.49 11.96 15.93
CA LEU A 148 -2.52 11.74 14.86
C LEU A 148 -1.66 13.02 14.66
N PRO A 149 -0.32 12.94 14.78
CA PRO A 149 0.57 14.08 14.62
C PRO A 149 0.41 14.77 13.27
N ALA A 150 0.56 16.08 13.24
CA ALA A 150 0.36 16.89 12.03
C ALA A 150 1.24 16.42 10.86
N VAL A 151 2.52 16.13 11.13
CA VAL A 151 3.48 15.66 10.13
C VAL A 151 3.05 14.31 9.53
N LEU A 152 2.60 13.38 10.38
CA LEU A 152 2.10 12.08 9.91
C LEU A 152 0.78 12.24 9.14
N TYR A 153 -0.11 13.12 9.60
CA TYR A 153 -1.36 13.41 8.91
C TYR A 153 -1.13 13.98 7.50
N GLU A 154 -0.24 14.96 7.39
CA GLU A 154 0.16 15.56 6.11
C GLU A 154 0.81 14.52 5.21
N PHE A 155 1.68 13.67 5.79
CA PHE A 155 2.29 12.57 5.06
C PHE A 155 1.24 11.60 4.45
N LEU A 156 0.11 11.39 5.14
CA LEU A 156 -0.92 10.46 4.67
C LEU A 156 -1.96 11.10 3.75
N CYS A 157 -2.24 12.40 3.90
CA CYS A 157 -3.25 13.08 3.09
C CYS A 157 -2.67 13.63 1.78
N GLY A 158 -1.43 14.13 1.80
CA GLY A 158 -0.77 14.70 0.63
C GLY A 158 -1.50 15.93 0.07
N ASP A 159 -2.15 16.72 0.93
CA ASP A 159 -2.99 17.86 0.52
C ASP A 159 -2.19 19.08 0.09
N ILE A 160 -0.89 19.13 0.41
CA ILE A 160 0.01 20.19 0.01
C ILE A 160 0.69 19.75 -1.29
N PRO A 161 0.30 20.30 -2.45
CA PRO A 161 0.84 19.87 -3.75
C PRO A 161 2.31 20.24 -3.94
N GLU A 162 2.80 21.20 -3.15
CA GLU A 162 4.20 21.66 -3.18
C GLU A 162 5.15 20.78 -2.37
N SER A 163 4.63 19.88 -1.52
CA SER A 163 5.47 18.99 -0.70
C SER A 163 5.63 17.62 -1.36
N SER A 164 6.87 17.17 -1.50
CA SER A 164 7.11 15.81 -1.99
C SER A 164 6.87 14.76 -0.89
N ALA A 165 6.40 13.58 -1.30
CA ALA A 165 6.25 12.45 -0.37
C ALA A 165 7.56 12.07 0.33
N ALA A 166 8.69 12.34 -0.32
CA ALA A 166 10.02 12.12 0.24
C ALA A 166 10.33 13.10 1.37
N GLU A 167 10.04 14.39 1.19
CA GLU A 167 10.26 15.42 2.21
C GLU A 167 9.40 15.18 3.45
N ASP A 168 8.10 14.94 3.26
CA ASP A 168 7.19 14.60 4.37
C ASP A 168 7.65 13.32 5.10
N GLY A 169 8.11 12.32 4.33
CA GLY A 169 8.54 11.03 4.85
C GLY A 169 9.85 11.08 5.64
N MET A 170 10.77 12.00 5.29
CA MET A 170 12.07 12.15 5.98
C MET A 170 11.93 12.53 7.45
N MET A 171 10.83 13.18 7.82
CA MET A 171 10.55 13.58 9.21
C MET A 171 10.03 12.41 10.06
N LEU A 172 9.50 11.35 9.44
CA LEU A 172 8.88 10.21 10.11
C LEU A 172 9.90 9.14 10.51
N THR A 173 10.86 9.53 11.35
CA THR A 173 11.93 8.66 11.87
C THR A 173 11.51 7.95 13.16
N PRO A 174 12.22 6.88 13.59
CA PRO A 174 11.97 6.27 14.90
C PRO A 174 11.96 7.28 16.06
N GLY A 175 12.93 8.20 16.07
CA GLY A 175 13.03 9.23 17.12
C GLY A 175 11.86 10.21 17.13
N PHE A 176 11.25 10.50 15.97
CA PHE A 176 10.00 11.25 15.92
C PHE A 176 8.88 10.54 16.69
N PHE A 177 8.67 9.24 16.41
CA PHE A 177 7.63 8.47 17.08
C PHE A 177 7.90 8.29 18.58
N GLU A 178 9.15 8.07 18.98
CA GLU A 178 9.55 8.03 20.39
C GLU A 178 9.15 9.34 21.10
N SER A 179 9.50 10.50 20.50
CA SER A 179 9.18 11.81 21.08
C SER A 179 7.68 12.14 21.15
N GLU A 180 6.89 11.66 20.19
CA GLU A 180 5.44 11.85 20.19
C GLU A 180 4.75 10.96 21.23
N THR A 181 5.30 9.77 21.50
CA THR A 181 4.76 8.87 22.54
C THR A 181 5.10 9.30 23.97
N GLU A 182 6.18 10.05 24.18
CA GLU A 182 6.53 10.62 25.50
C GLU A 182 5.68 11.84 25.88
N ARG A 183 4.92 12.42 24.93
CA ARG A 183 4.07 13.60 25.13
C ARG A 183 2.64 13.28 25.57
N GLU A 184 2.19 12.04 25.42
CA GLU A 184 0.88 11.55 25.91
C GLU A 184 0.94 11.07 27.37
#